data_AF-A0A026WI03-F1
#
_entry.id   AF-A0A026WI03-F1
#
_cell.length_a   1.000
_cell.length_b   1.000
_cell.length_c   1.000
_cell.angle_alpha   90.00
_cell.angle_beta   90.00
_cell.angle_gamma   90.00
#
_symmetry.space_group_name_H-M   'P 1'
#
loop_
_entity.id
_entity.type
_entity.pdbx_description
1 polymer ?
#
loop_
_entity_poly.entity_id
_entity_poly.type
_entity_poly.pdbx_seq_one_letter_code
_entity_poly.pdbx_strand_id
1 'polypeptide(L)' 'MIRNYETTPGVSKKLVPKFRGPYEIKKTLGNDRYVVCDPPGFQNTQKSYEGVWEAKNIRPWLYSPSDCI' A
#
# COMPACT_ATOMS: atom_id res chain seq x y z
N MET A 1 -6.47 -16.12 12.28
CA MET A 1 -5.92 -15.01 11.46
C MET A 1 -5.04 -15.62 10.38
N ILE A 2 -5.44 -15.54 9.10
CA ILE A 2 -4.63 -16.02 7.97
C ILE A 2 -3.47 -15.03 7.78
N ARG A 3 -2.23 -15.52 7.86
CA ARG A 3 -1.01 -14.73 7.65
C ARG A 3 -0.51 -14.99 6.23
N ASN A 4 -0.81 -14.09 5.29
CA ASN A 4 -0.42 -14.21 3.88
C ASN A 4 1.04 -13.76 3.63
N TYR A 5 1.99 -14.28 4.42
CA TYR A 5 3.42 -13.98 4.26
C TYR A 5 4.24 -15.21 3.87
N GLU A 6 3.64 -16.13 3.10
CA GLU A 6 4.33 -17.32 2.60
C GLU A 6 5.31 -16.93 1.47
N THR A 7 6.60 -16.86 1.82
CA THR A 7 7.71 -16.62 0.87
C THR A 7 8.34 -17.91 0.36
N THR A 8 7.81 -19.06 0.78
CA THR A 8 8.32 -20.40 0.48
C THR A 8 8.34 -20.67 -1.05
N PRO A 9 9.51 -20.94 -1.64
CA PRO A 9 9.62 -21.33 -3.04
C PRO A 9 8.78 -22.58 -3.33
N GLY A 10 8.04 -22.59 -4.45
CA GLY A 10 7.19 -23.72 -4.83
C GLY A 10 5.75 -23.68 -4.26
N VAL A 11 5.42 -22.73 -3.39
CA VAL A 11 4.05 -22.56 -2.86
C VAL A 11 3.23 -21.60 -3.72
N SER A 12 1.95 -21.92 -3.92
CA SER A 12 1.01 -21.10 -4.70
C SER A 12 0.76 -19.74 -4.05
N LYS A 13 0.96 -18.67 -4.83
CA LYS A 13 0.72 -17.28 -4.41
C LYS A 13 -0.66 -16.76 -4.81
N LYS A 14 -1.59 -17.64 -5.23
CA LYS A 14 -2.90 -17.25 -5.78
C LYS A 14 -3.73 -16.40 -4.80
N LEU A 15 -3.62 -16.68 -3.50
CA LEU A 15 -4.35 -15.97 -2.44
C LEU A 15 -3.58 -14.78 -1.86
N VAL A 16 -2.36 -14.50 -2.33
CA VAL A 16 -1.57 -13.36 -1.87
C VAL A 16 -2.04 -12.10 -2.62
N PRO A 17 -2.49 -11.04 -1.91
CA PRO A 17 -2.92 -9.83 -2.56
C PRO A 17 -1.76 -9.15 -3.29
N LYS A 18 -2.05 -8.61 -4.48
CA LYS A 18 -1.04 -7.98 -5.35
C LYS A 18 -0.56 -6.63 -4.81
N PHE A 19 -1.44 -5.92 -4.10
CA PHE A 19 -1.15 -4.62 -3.46
C PHE A 19 -1.37 -4.74 -1.95
N ARG A 20 -0.64 -3.94 -1.19
CA ARG A 20 -0.71 -3.91 0.27
C ARG A 20 -1.35 -2.60 0.71
N GLY A 21 -2.29 -2.72 1.64
CA GLY A 21 -2.77 -1.66 2.54
C GLY A 21 -3.34 -0.39 1.87
N PRO A 22 -4.16 0.37 2.60
CA PRO A 22 -4.32 1.78 2.32
C PRO A 22 -3.07 2.52 2.81
N TYR A 23 -2.52 3.36 1.95
CA TYR A 23 -1.44 4.27 2.27
C TYR A 23 -1.75 5.64 1.71
N GLU A 24 -1.14 6.66 2.28
CA GLU A 24 -1.33 8.05 1.87
C GLU A 24 -0.09 8.58 1.13
N ILE A 25 -0.32 9.45 0.15
CA ILE A 25 0.76 10.17 -0.54
C ILE A 25 1.13 11.38 0.33
N LYS A 26 2.33 11.35 0.90
CA LYS A 26 2.88 12.43 1.73
C LYS A 26 3.45 13.56 0.89
N LYS A 27 4.13 13.24 -0.22
CA LYS A 27 4.83 14.22 -1.07
C LYS A 27 5.02 13.72 -2.49
N THR A 28 4.89 14.61 -3.47
CA THR A 28 5.27 14.37 -4.87
C THR A 28 6.72 14.80 -5.10
N LEU A 29 7.55 13.91 -5.66
CA LEU A 29 8.97 14.15 -5.92
C LEU A 29 9.28 14.50 -7.39
N GLY A 30 8.29 14.36 -8.29
CA GLY A 30 8.46 14.50 -9.74
C GLY A 30 8.79 13.17 -10.41
N ASN A 31 8.76 13.15 -11.75
CA ASN A 31 9.05 11.96 -12.58
C ASN A 31 8.27 10.71 -12.12
N ASP A 32 6.97 10.87 -11.87
CA ASP A 32 6.06 9.81 -11.39
C ASP A 32 6.46 9.15 -10.06
N ARG A 33 7.24 9.85 -9.21
CA ARG A 33 7.65 9.37 -7.89
C ARG A 33 6.93 10.10 -6.77
N TYR A 34 6.52 9.31 -5.77
CA TYR A 34 5.75 9.76 -4.62
C TYR A 34 6.33 9.18 -3.34
N VAL A 35 6.37 10.00 -2.28
CA VAL A 35 6.58 9.53 -0.91
C VAL A 35 5.24 9.02 -0.39
N VAL A 36 5.20 7.76 -0.01
CA VAL A 36 4.04 7.07 0.52
C VAL A 36 4.28 6.80 2.01
N CYS A 37 3.29 7.08 2.85
CA CYS A 37 3.36 6.82 4.28
C CYS A 37 2.09 6.17 4.82
N ASP A 38 2.20 5.64 6.04
CA ASP A 38 1.04 5.18 6.81
C ASP A 38 0.05 6.35 7.06
N PRO A 39 -1.27 6.09 7.05
CA PRO A 39 -2.28 7.07 7.46
C PRO A 39 -2.11 7.52 8.92
N PRO A 40 -2.52 8.73 9.28
CA PRO A 40 -2.42 9.24 10.65
C PRO A 40 -3.23 8.37 11.62
N GLY A 41 -2.61 7.96 12.73
CA GLY A 41 -3.24 7.13 13.76
C GLY A 41 -3.28 5.63 13.47
N PHE A 42 -2.86 5.20 12.27
CA PHE A 42 -2.84 3.80 11.87
C PHE A 42 -1.44 3.40 11.42
N GLN A 43 -0.70 2.65 12.25
CA GLN A 43 0.55 2.00 11.83
C GLN A 43 0.42 0.48 11.94
N ASN A 44 0.94 -0.24 10.94
CA ASN A 44 0.92 -1.71 10.95
C ASN A 44 2.14 -2.30 11.68
N THR A 45 3.24 -1.55 11.73
CA THR A 45 4.50 -1.93 12.38
C THR A 45 4.84 -0.97 13.53
N GLN A 46 5.78 -1.35 14.40
CA GLN A 46 6.24 -0.50 15.51
C GLN A 46 6.73 0.88 15.04
N LYS A 47 7.37 0.93 13.87
CA LYS A 47 7.78 2.17 13.20
C LYS A 47 6.83 2.44 12.05
N SER A 48 6.42 3.69 11.89
CA SER A 48 5.65 4.13 10.72
C SER A 48 6.44 3.90 9.43
N TYR A 49 5.73 3.44 8.41
CA TYR A 49 6.28 3.25 7.08
C TYR A 49 6.38 4.60 6.36
N GLU A 50 7.55 4.83 5.74
CA GLU A 50 7.79 5.91 4.79
C GLU A 50 8.71 5.39 3.69
N GLY A 51 8.27 5.53 2.43
CA GLY A 51 9.03 5.03 1.28
C GLY A 51 8.69 5.74 -0.02
N VAL A 52 9.62 5.72 -0.98
CA VAL A 52 9.43 6.30 -2.31
C VAL A 52 8.96 5.24 -3.29
N TRP A 53 7.86 5.51 -3.98
CA TRP A 53 7.26 4.61 -4.97
C TRP A 53 6.98 5.31 -6.29
N GLU A 54 7.08 4.54 -7.37
CA GLU A 54 6.68 4.97 -8.71
C GLU A 54 5.17 4.77 -8.91
N ALA A 55 4.54 5.63 -9.72
CA ALA A 55 3.10 5.57 -10.04
C ALA A 55 2.63 4.17 -10.48
N LYS A 56 3.45 3.46 -11.28
CA LYS A 56 3.14 2.11 -11.79
C LYS A 56 2.92 1.05 -10.70
N ASN A 57 3.47 1.29 -9.50
CA ASN A 57 3.39 0.39 -8.35
C ASN A 57 2.33 0.81 -7.33
N ILE A 58 1.57 1.88 -7.61
CA ILE A 58 0.54 2.43 -6.73
C ILE A 58 -0.82 2.26 -7.42
N ARG A 59 -1.90 2.05 -6.65
CA ARG A 59 -3.27 2.13 -7.15
C ARG A 59 -4.07 3.14 -6.33
N PRO A 60 -4.87 4.01 -6.98
CA PRO A 60 -5.83 4.85 -6.29
C PRO A 60 -6.79 4.01 -5.46
N TRP A 61 -7.17 4.49 -4.29
CA TRP A 61 -8.21 3.88 -3.49
C TRP A 61 -9.56 4.10 -4.18
N LEU A 62 -10.32 3.02 -4.42
CA LEU A 62 -11.52 3.03 -5.26
C LEU A 62 -12.77 3.66 -4.60
N TYR A 63 -12.63 4.25 -3.42
CA TYR A 63 -13.73 4.95 -2.75
C TYR A 63 -13.36 6.41 -2.60
N SER A 64 -13.89 7.29 -3.45
CA SER A 64 -13.99 8.70 -3.08
C SER A 64 -15.15 8.84 -2.09
N PRO A 65 -15.06 9.70 -1.06
CA PRO A 65 -16.19 9.98 -0.18
C PRO A 65 -17.44 10.49 -0.92
N SER A 66 -17.27 10.99 -2.16
CA SER A 66 -18.34 11.44 -3.05
C SER A 66 -19.07 10.33 -3.81
N ASP A 67 -18.54 9.09 -3.84
CA ASP A 67 -19.19 7.95 -4.51
C ASP A 67 -20.24 7.24 -3.62
N CYS A 68 -20.44 7.71 -2.39
CA CYS A 68 -21.38 7.16 -1.40
C CYS A 68 -22.70 7.95 -1.29
N ILE A 69 -23.16 8.62 -2.35
CA ILE A 69 -24.45 9.34 -2.39
C ILE A 69 -25.43 8.64 -3.33
#